data_AF-A0A078AD94-F1
#
_entry.id   AF-A0A078AD94-F1
#
_cell.length_a   1.000
_cell.length_b   1.000
_cell.length_c   1.000
_cell.angle_alpha   90.00
_cell.angle_beta   90.00
_cell.angle_gamma   90.00
#
_symmetry.space_group_name_H-M   'P 1'
#
loop_
_entity.id
_entity.type
_entity.pdbx_description
1 polymer ?
#
loop_
_entity_poly.entity_id
_entity_poly.type
_entity_poly.pdbx_seq_one_letter_code
_entity_poly.pdbx_strand_id
1 'polypeptide(L)'
;MLNLLNLVNQEGRSRKRINDLGSQRVTNFGQTSASESLMIEHKRRLQDPLRLQKENFELWNQEDFEQTKGNILKQDFTNQESNEENLWEYANFNPGGSYECPSPQIINSWTTSKLTGTNRGLLIRSQIIKTIKTFTLRTMAVSINVKGRLYGNSMFWIFTRVRDNIETSKPICILKKMPDSQRIFCIFGQMVEKISTVSQGNTNRQQDVESAYEDTVEDQDRMKYLLKSNQVPGEMQFKFFKNQEIPEFFYNLDTDQYLKQPQQKAQQEDFVDFNMVLIDNGDDRVCLQVGLNDRKTLNLICQMYMPIFDATKVLFAGKTKLFSSSFIGSGHATYLKEVSVKQIQRQDYFKTGLKEGHFECCNTF
;
A
#
# COMPACT_ATOMS: atom_id res chain seq x y z
N MET A 1 -53.31 -2.34 -5.31
CA MET A 1 -54.33 -3.30 -4.85
C MET A 1 -54.23 -4.57 -5.68
N LEU A 2 -53.50 -5.56 -5.18
CA LEU A 2 -53.68 -6.99 -5.49
C LEU A 2 -52.85 -7.77 -4.46
N ASN A 3 -53.57 -8.60 -3.72
CA ASN A 3 -53.14 -9.36 -2.56
C ASN A 3 -52.58 -10.73 -2.95
N LEU A 4 -51.97 -11.38 -1.93
CA LEU A 4 -51.85 -12.82 -1.70
C LEU A 4 -50.73 -13.57 -2.44
N LEU A 5 -49.71 -13.99 -1.67
CA LEU A 5 -49.72 -15.33 -1.06
C LEU A 5 -48.60 -15.49 -0.02
N ASN A 6 -49.04 -15.70 1.22
CA ASN A 6 -48.26 -16.28 2.31
C ASN A 6 -48.00 -17.77 2.01
N LEU A 7 -46.79 -18.25 2.29
CA LEU A 7 -46.55 -19.66 2.58
C LEU A 7 -45.69 -19.80 3.84
N VAL A 8 -46.39 -20.16 4.91
CA VAL A 8 -45.89 -20.74 6.16
C VAL A 8 -45.89 -22.26 5.98
N ASN A 9 -44.82 -22.94 6.40
CA ASN A 9 -44.80 -24.27 7.04
C ASN A 9 -43.33 -24.72 7.13
N GLN A 10 -42.74 -24.93 8.29
CA GLN A 10 -42.99 -25.85 9.42
C GLN A 10 -41.83 -26.87 9.49
N GLU A 11 -41.20 -26.87 10.66
CA GLU A 11 -40.73 -28.04 11.42
C GLU A 11 -39.74 -29.04 10.80
N GLY A 12 -38.56 -29.08 11.43
CA GLY A 12 -37.59 -30.16 11.30
C GLY A 12 -36.66 -30.21 12.50
N ARG A 13 -37.21 -30.38 13.72
CA ARG A 13 -36.44 -30.66 14.94
C ARG A 13 -35.86 -32.07 14.87
N SER A 14 -34.56 -32.19 14.58
CA SER A 14 -33.82 -33.45 14.78
C SER A 14 -32.94 -33.35 16.02
N ARG A 15 -33.36 -34.04 17.09
CA ARG A 15 -32.60 -34.23 18.34
C ARG A 15 -31.43 -35.17 18.05
N LYS A 16 -30.19 -34.64 18.04
CA LYS A 16 -28.98 -35.47 18.06
C LYS A 16 -28.51 -35.65 19.50
N ARG A 17 -28.34 -36.92 19.88
CA ARG A 17 -27.91 -37.42 21.18
C ARG A 17 -26.57 -36.83 21.60
N ILE A 18 -26.51 -36.38 22.85
CA ILE A 18 -25.28 -36.06 23.58
C ILE A 18 -24.68 -37.41 24.00
N ASN A 19 -23.52 -37.74 23.45
CA ASN A 19 -22.63 -38.75 24.03
C ASN A 19 -21.57 -38.00 24.82
N ASP A 20 -21.70 -38.07 26.15
CA ASP A 20 -20.63 -37.74 27.09
C ASP A 20 -19.52 -38.79 26.94
N LEU A 21 -18.41 -38.37 26.34
CA LEU A 21 -17.12 -39.03 26.49
C LEU A 21 -16.17 -37.97 27.04
N GLY A 22 -15.78 -38.15 28.30
CA GLY A 22 -14.80 -37.34 29.00
C GLY A 22 -13.50 -37.30 28.23
N SER A 23 -13.30 -36.22 27.48
CA SER A 23 -12.03 -35.89 26.86
C SER A 23 -11.22 -35.11 27.89
N GLN A 24 -10.12 -35.72 28.33
CA GLN A 24 -9.09 -35.07 29.11
C GLN A 24 -8.70 -33.76 28.42
N ARG A 25 -9.02 -32.62 29.06
CA ARG A 25 -8.46 -31.32 28.72
C ARG A 25 -6.97 -31.37 29.06
N VAL A 26 -6.16 -31.83 28.11
CA VAL A 26 -4.78 -31.38 28.00
C VAL A 26 -4.89 -29.91 27.59
N THR A 27 -4.74 -29.01 28.55
CA THR A 27 -4.54 -27.59 28.27
C THR A 27 -3.18 -27.46 27.60
N ASN A 28 -3.14 -27.68 26.29
CA ASN A 28 -2.06 -27.17 25.46
C ASN A 28 -2.12 -25.65 25.62
N PHE A 29 -1.24 -25.10 26.45
CA PHE A 29 -0.87 -23.69 26.39
C PHE A 29 -0.28 -23.49 24.99
N GLY A 30 -1.15 -23.11 24.05
CA GLY A 30 -0.80 -22.89 22.67
C GLY A 30 0.26 -21.80 22.61
N GLN A 31 1.46 -22.17 22.16
CA GLN A 31 2.43 -21.20 21.69
C GLN A 31 1.79 -20.50 20.49
N THR A 32 1.20 -19.32 20.70
CA THR A 32 0.84 -18.44 19.60
C THR A 32 2.12 -18.12 18.85
N SER A 33 2.11 -18.36 17.53
CA SER A 33 3.27 -18.06 16.70
C SER A 33 3.63 -16.58 16.82
N ALA A 34 4.91 -16.23 16.61
CA ALA A 34 5.36 -14.85 16.70
C ALA A 34 4.60 -13.92 15.71
N SER A 35 4.17 -14.45 14.57
CA SER A 35 3.32 -13.73 13.59
C SER A 35 1.94 -13.42 14.16
N GLU A 36 1.31 -14.36 14.85
CA GLU A 36 -0.02 -14.21 15.43
C GLU A 36 -0.02 -13.18 16.58
N SER A 37 0.98 -13.22 17.45
CA SER A 37 1.14 -12.24 18.53
C SER A 37 1.33 -10.80 18.00
N LEU A 38 2.15 -10.63 16.96
CA LEU A 38 2.34 -9.33 16.30
C LEU A 38 1.06 -8.83 15.60
N MET A 39 0.22 -9.73 15.10
CA MET A 39 -1.06 -9.36 14.49
C MET A 39 -2.07 -8.84 15.52
N ILE A 40 -2.15 -9.50 16.68
CA ILE A 40 -3.05 -9.07 17.76
C ILE A 40 -2.66 -7.67 18.23
N GLU A 41 -1.35 -7.43 18.42
CA GLU A 41 -0.84 -6.11 18.78
C GLU A 41 -1.13 -5.05 17.70
N HIS A 42 -0.94 -5.39 16.42
CA HIS A 42 -1.29 -4.49 15.31
C HIS A 42 -2.78 -4.14 15.29
N LYS A 43 -3.66 -5.13 15.45
CA LYS A 43 -5.12 -4.91 15.54
C LYS A 43 -5.47 -4.01 16.72
N ARG A 44 -4.81 -4.19 17.87
CA ARG A 44 -5.02 -3.33 19.04
C ARG A 44 -4.63 -1.89 18.75
N ARG A 45 -3.48 -1.66 18.10
CA ARG A 45 -3.02 -0.31 17.71
C ARG A 45 -3.94 0.36 16.70
N LEU A 46 -4.63 -0.39 15.86
CA LEU A 46 -5.60 0.13 14.90
C LEU A 46 -6.90 0.63 15.55
N GLN A 47 -7.31 0.04 16.68
CA GLN A 47 -8.62 0.31 17.28
C GLN A 47 -8.78 1.75 17.76
N ASP A 48 -7.77 2.30 18.44
CA ASP A 48 -7.87 3.64 19.02
C ASP A 48 -7.99 4.74 17.96
N PRO A 49 -7.15 4.78 16.91
CA PRO A 49 -7.34 5.74 15.81
C PRO A 49 -8.67 5.56 15.08
N LEU A 50 -9.09 4.33 14.79
CA LEU A 50 -10.38 4.08 14.13
C LEU A 50 -11.56 4.58 14.96
N ARG A 51 -11.51 4.37 16.28
CA ARG A 51 -12.52 4.88 17.21
C ARG A 51 -12.54 6.40 17.20
N LEU A 52 -11.39 7.06 17.31
CA LEU A 52 -11.29 8.52 17.27
C LEU A 52 -11.83 9.08 15.95
N GLN A 53 -11.51 8.45 14.82
CA GLN A 53 -12.02 8.84 13.51
C GLN A 53 -13.53 8.75 13.44
N LYS A 54 -14.11 7.68 13.99
CA LYS A 54 -15.56 7.48 14.02
C LYS A 54 -16.27 8.51 14.92
N GLU A 55 -15.71 8.80 16.09
CA GLU A 55 -16.29 9.74 17.06
C GLU A 55 -16.32 11.18 16.51
N ASN A 56 -15.32 11.57 15.72
CA ASN A 56 -15.18 12.94 15.19
C ASN A 56 -15.58 13.08 13.72
N PHE A 57 -16.07 12.01 13.08
CA PHE A 57 -16.26 11.97 11.62
C PHE A 57 -17.14 13.10 11.09
N GLU A 58 -18.31 13.31 11.69
CA GLU A 58 -19.28 14.31 11.19
C GLU A 58 -18.73 15.74 11.24
N LEU A 59 -18.06 16.09 12.34
CA LEU A 59 -17.43 17.40 12.52
C LEU A 59 -16.34 17.63 11.45
N TRP A 60 -15.43 16.66 11.31
CA TRP A 60 -14.33 16.75 10.35
C TRP A 60 -14.79 16.68 8.90
N ASN A 61 -15.85 15.93 8.59
CA ASN A 61 -16.35 15.76 7.23
C ASN A 61 -16.89 17.07 6.66
N GLN A 62 -17.54 17.88 7.50
CA GLN A 62 -18.00 19.20 7.08
C GLN A 62 -16.82 20.14 6.76
N GLU A 63 -15.78 20.14 7.59
CA GLU A 63 -14.56 20.93 7.34
C GLU A 63 -13.81 20.46 6.09
N ASP A 64 -13.58 19.14 5.99
CA ASP A 64 -12.77 18.51 4.95
C ASP A 64 -13.47 18.62 3.57
N PHE A 65 -14.80 18.49 3.52
CA PHE A 65 -15.55 18.57 2.27
C PHE A 65 -15.44 19.94 1.61
N GLU A 66 -15.59 21.01 2.39
CA GLU A 66 -15.48 22.38 1.88
C GLU A 66 -14.05 22.71 1.44
N GLN A 67 -13.05 22.27 2.20
CA GLN A 67 -11.63 22.51 1.86
C GLN A 67 -11.15 21.75 0.62
N THR A 68 -11.80 20.63 0.28
CA THR A 68 -11.31 19.74 -0.78
C THR A 68 -12.14 19.74 -2.06
N LYS A 69 -13.20 20.56 -2.10
CA LYS A 69 -14.00 20.75 -3.30
C LYS A 69 -13.10 21.25 -4.45
N GLY A 70 -12.90 20.41 -5.45
CA GLY A 70 -12.05 20.73 -6.61
C GLY A 70 -10.58 20.33 -6.48
N ASN A 71 -10.19 19.59 -5.44
CA ASN A 71 -8.85 18.99 -5.35
C ASN A 71 -8.72 17.82 -6.33
N ILE A 72 -8.50 18.21 -7.59
CA ILE A 72 -8.21 17.33 -8.71
C ILE A 72 -6.85 17.74 -9.26
N LEU A 73 -5.98 16.76 -9.43
CA LEU A 73 -4.76 16.83 -10.20
C LEU A 73 -4.94 15.90 -11.39
N LYS A 74 -4.80 16.40 -12.61
CA LYS A 74 -4.81 15.58 -13.81
C LYS A 74 -3.60 15.96 -14.65
N GLN A 75 -2.78 14.97 -14.99
CA GLN A 75 -1.61 15.14 -15.82
C GLN A 75 -1.56 14.06 -16.91
N ASP A 76 -1.39 14.48 -18.16
CA ASP A 76 -1.07 13.60 -19.28
C ASP A 76 0.34 13.92 -19.78
N PHE A 77 1.30 13.08 -19.38
CA PHE A 77 2.69 13.22 -19.77
C PHE A 77 2.95 12.84 -21.23
N THR A 78 1.97 12.33 -21.97
CA THR A 78 2.08 12.06 -23.41
C THR A 78 1.74 13.27 -24.27
N ASN A 79 0.98 14.23 -23.71
CA ASN A 79 0.58 15.46 -24.37
C ASN A 79 1.27 16.68 -23.73
N GLN A 80 2.19 17.30 -24.45
CA GLN A 80 2.98 18.44 -23.95
C GLN A 80 2.11 19.64 -23.57
N GLU A 81 1.04 19.91 -24.30
CA GLU A 81 0.13 21.04 -24.06
C GLU A 81 -0.63 20.89 -22.74
N SER A 82 -0.83 19.66 -22.27
CA SER A 82 -1.52 19.38 -21.00
C SER A 82 -0.63 19.55 -19.75
N ASN A 83 0.67 19.76 -19.93
CA ASN A 83 1.65 19.83 -18.84
C ASN A 83 1.88 21.26 -18.32
N GLU A 84 1.18 22.27 -18.83
CA GLU A 84 1.56 23.66 -18.57
C GLU A 84 1.24 24.16 -17.17
N GLU A 85 0.25 23.59 -16.48
CA GLU A 85 -0.26 24.14 -15.22
C GLU A 85 0.25 23.45 -13.95
N ASN A 86 0.64 22.18 -14.02
CA ASN A 86 0.98 21.42 -12.82
C ASN A 86 2.48 21.44 -12.52
N LEU A 87 2.82 21.99 -11.35
CA LEU A 87 4.15 21.83 -10.76
C LEU A 87 4.24 20.49 -10.01
N TRP A 88 5.44 19.90 -10.05
CA TRP A 88 5.77 18.68 -9.35
C TRP A 88 7.08 18.86 -8.57
N GLU A 89 7.18 18.20 -7.43
CA GLU A 89 8.45 18.03 -6.73
C GLU A 89 9.08 16.71 -7.17
N TYR A 90 10.39 16.67 -7.40
CA TYR A 90 11.10 15.43 -7.72
C TYR A 90 12.44 15.33 -6.99
N ALA A 91 12.88 14.09 -6.79
CA ALA A 91 14.13 13.74 -6.13
C ALA A 91 14.67 12.39 -6.68
N ASN A 92 15.93 12.10 -6.41
CA ASN A 92 16.57 10.83 -6.66
C ASN A 92 16.07 9.80 -5.65
N PHE A 93 15.67 8.64 -6.17
CA PHE A 93 15.08 7.56 -5.41
C PHE A 93 15.96 6.33 -5.48
N ASN A 94 16.42 5.88 -4.32
CA ASN A 94 17.04 4.58 -4.15
C ASN A 94 16.06 3.67 -3.41
N PRO A 95 15.40 2.72 -4.09
CA PRO A 95 14.53 1.75 -3.42
C PRO A 95 15.26 0.83 -2.46
N GLY A 96 16.60 0.78 -2.49
CA GLY A 96 17.45 -0.01 -1.60
C GLY A 96 17.12 -1.50 -1.61
N GLY A 97 17.76 -2.22 -0.69
CA GLY A 97 17.40 -3.59 -0.28
C GLY A 97 17.34 -4.64 -1.39
N SER A 98 16.81 -5.81 -1.01
CA SER A 98 16.42 -6.84 -1.98
C SER A 98 14.99 -6.54 -2.49
N TYR A 99 14.54 -7.29 -3.50
CA TYR A 99 13.14 -7.20 -3.93
C TYR A 99 12.16 -7.60 -2.81
N GLU A 100 12.55 -8.58 -2.01
CA GLU A 100 11.74 -9.12 -0.92
C GLU A 100 11.81 -8.23 0.33
N CYS A 101 12.85 -7.43 0.47
CA CYS A 101 12.98 -6.49 1.57
C CYS A 101 13.50 -5.16 1.03
N PRO A 102 12.64 -4.37 0.35
CA PRO A 102 13.04 -3.07 -0.12
C PRO A 102 13.33 -2.14 1.05
N SER A 103 14.24 -1.18 0.84
CA SER A 103 14.62 -0.17 1.83
C SER A 103 14.69 1.19 1.14
N PRO A 104 13.52 1.80 0.84
CA PRO A 104 13.46 3.00 0.02
C PRO A 104 14.03 4.21 0.73
N GLN A 105 14.91 4.93 0.03
CA GLN A 105 15.62 6.12 0.47
C GLN A 105 15.53 7.20 -0.61
N ILE A 106 15.45 8.45 -0.16
CA ILE A 106 15.57 9.63 -1.03
C ILE A 106 16.97 10.18 -0.82
N ILE A 107 17.74 10.31 -1.91
CA ILE A 107 19.17 10.58 -1.82
C ILE A 107 19.47 12.09 -1.81
N ASN A 108 18.58 12.92 -2.32
CA ASN A 108 18.82 14.36 -2.48
C ASN A 108 17.61 15.22 -2.08
N SER A 109 17.82 16.53 -2.05
CA SER A 109 16.78 17.52 -1.83
C SER A 109 15.76 17.52 -2.95
N TRP A 110 14.51 17.84 -2.60
CA TRP A 110 13.43 18.02 -3.55
C TRP A 110 13.66 19.24 -4.44
N THR A 111 13.42 19.06 -5.73
CA THR A 111 13.41 20.15 -6.71
C THR A 111 11.99 20.31 -7.25
N THR A 112 11.49 21.54 -7.32
CA THR A 112 10.18 21.82 -7.90
C THR A 112 10.35 22.25 -9.35
N SER A 113 9.65 21.60 -10.28
CA SER A 113 9.66 21.96 -11.69
C SER A 113 8.40 21.48 -12.40
N LYS A 114 8.18 22.00 -13.61
CA LYS A 114 7.27 21.38 -14.58
C LYS A 114 7.96 20.13 -15.14
N LEU A 115 7.26 19.00 -15.10
CA LEU A 115 7.78 17.75 -15.65
C LEU A 115 7.19 17.54 -17.04
N THR A 116 8.05 17.54 -18.06
CA THR A 116 7.67 17.29 -19.44
C THR A 116 7.95 15.83 -19.78
N GLY A 117 6.92 15.14 -20.28
CA GLY A 117 7.07 13.79 -20.81
C GLY A 117 7.38 13.78 -22.30
N THR A 118 7.53 12.58 -22.83
CA THR A 118 7.62 12.30 -24.27
C THR A 118 6.30 11.72 -24.77
N ASN A 119 6.20 11.41 -26.06
CA ASN A 119 5.06 10.63 -26.59
C ASN A 119 4.89 9.24 -25.92
N ARG A 120 5.90 8.74 -25.19
CA ARG A 120 5.84 7.51 -24.40
C ARG A 120 5.40 7.73 -22.95
N GLY A 121 5.29 8.99 -22.52
CA GLY A 121 5.09 9.41 -21.14
C GLY A 121 6.36 9.97 -20.50
N LEU A 122 6.27 10.25 -19.20
CA LEU A 122 7.39 10.68 -18.34
C LEU A 122 8.22 9.47 -17.95
N LEU A 123 9.51 9.49 -18.31
CA LEU A 123 10.46 8.45 -17.88
C LEU A 123 10.81 8.66 -16.40
N ILE A 124 10.42 7.72 -15.55
CA ILE A 124 10.77 7.72 -14.13
C ILE A 124 11.82 6.63 -13.90
N ARG A 125 13.09 7.03 -13.83
CA ARG A 125 14.23 6.12 -13.65
C ARG A 125 15.05 6.53 -12.44
N SER A 126 14.99 5.72 -11.37
CA SER A 126 15.67 6.02 -10.11
C SER A 126 15.30 7.40 -9.55
N GLN A 127 14.05 7.78 -9.80
CA GLN A 127 13.47 9.05 -9.42
C GLN A 127 12.14 8.81 -8.70
N ILE A 128 11.79 9.74 -7.84
CA ILE A 128 10.49 9.85 -7.20
C ILE A 128 9.95 11.24 -7.50
N ILE A 129 8.68 11.31 -7.83
CA ILE A 129 7.94 12.56 -8.05
C ILE A 129 6.82 12.64 -7.02
N LYS A 130 6.46 13.85 -6.62
CA LYS A 130 5.54 14.16 -5.53
C LYS A 130 4.59 15.26 -5.96
N THR A 131 3.30 15.09 -5.63
CA THR A 131 2.30 16.13 -5.89
C THR A 131 2.55 17.36 -5.00
N ILE A 132 2.40 18.56 -5.56
CA ILE A 132 2.38 19.80 -4.74
C ILE A 132 1.12 19.86 -3.89
N LYS A 133 -0.03 19.51 -4.49
CA LYS A 133 -1.32 19.44 -3.80
C LYS A 133 -1.27 18.39 -2.70
N THR A 134 -1.93 18.73 -1.59
CA THR A 134 -2.17 17.84 -0.45
C THR A 134 -3.62 17.34 -0.48
N PHE A 135 -3.84 16.18 0.14
CA PHE A 135 -5.12 15.48 0.19
C PHE A 135 -5.43 15.14 1.65
N THR A 136 -6.66 15.38 2.09
CA THR A 136 -7.08 14.97 3.45
C THR A 136 -7.60 13.54 3.38
N LEU A 137 -7.12 12.68 4.27
CA LEU A 137 -7.56 11.29 4.36
C LEU A 137 -8.36 11.04 5.65
N ARG A 138 -8.54 12.09 6.46
CA ARG A 138 -9.20 12.03 7.75
C ARG A 138 -10.66 11.59 7.64
N THR A 139 -11.44 12.20 6.76
CA THR A 139 -12.84 11.81 6.47
C THR A 139 -13.12 11.51 5.00
N MET A 140 -12.21 11.91 4.12
CA MET A 140 -12.31 11.76 2.68
C MET A 140 -11.44 10.59 2.20
N ALA A 141 -11.61 10.20 0.94
CA ALA A 141 -10.77 9.22 0.27
C ALA A 141 -10.05 9.87 -0.91
N VAL A 142 -8.90 9.33 -1.30
CA VAL A 142 -8.18 9.74 -2.51
C VAL A 142 -8.30 8.66 -3.57
N SER A 143 -8.73 9.04 -4.76
CA SER A 143 -8.78 8.19 -5.95
C SER A 143 -7.63 8.56 -6.87
N ILE A 144 -6.78 7.59 -7.19
CA ILE A 144 -5.57 7.73 -7.97
C ILE A 144 -5.71 6.83 -9.20
N ASN A 145 -5.92 7.44 -10.36
CA ASN A 145 -5.92 6.75 -11.64
C ASN A 145 -4.55 6.92 -12.29
N VAL A 146 -3.90 5.83 -12.67
CA VAL A 146 -2.58 5.83 -13.29
C VAL A 146 -2.60 4.98 -14.55
N LYS A 147 -2.09 5.54 -15.65
CA LYS A 147 -1.70 4.77 -16.82
C LYS A 147 -0.20 4.83 -16.99
N GLY A 148 0.41 3.70 -17.27
CA GLY A 148 1.85 3.65 -17.45
C GLY A 148 2.31 2.43 -18.21
N ARG A 149 3.63 2.34 -18.37
CA ARG A 149 4.33 1.24 -19.04
C ARG A 149 5.54 0.83 -18.22
N LEU A 150 5.70 -0.47 -18.00
CA LEU A 150 6.86 -1.07 -17.36
C LEU A 150 7.69 -1.80 -18.40
N TYR A 151 9.01 -1.61 -18.42
CA TYR A 151 9.94 -2.29 -19.32
C TYR A 151 10.90 -3.20 -18.55
N GLY A 152 11.16 -4.41 -19.07
CA GLY A 152 12.05 -5.40 -18.48
C GLY A 152 11.75 -5.69 -17.01
N ASN A 153 12.72 -5.43 -16.12
CA ASN A 153 12.60 -5.67 -14.68
C ASN A 153 12.41 -4.35 -13.88
N SER A 154 11.52 -3.50 -14.38
CA SER A 154 11.18 -2.23 -13.73
C SER A 154 10.14 -2.40 -12.62
N MET A 155 10.18 -1.51 -11.64
CA MET A 155 9.14 -1.39 -10.63
C MET A 155 8.57 0.02 -10.59
N PHE A 156 7.29 0.12 -10.29
CA PHE A 156 6.57 1.37 -10.07
C PHE A 156 5.98 1.38 -8.66
N TRP A 157 6.22 2.46 -7.95
CA TRP A 157 5.85 2.64 -6.56
C TRP A 157 4.83 3.76 -6.46
N ILE A 158 3.80 3.54 -5.65
CA ILE A 158 2.86 4.58 -5.27
C ILE A 158 2.93 4.75 -3.75
N PHE A 159 2.81 5.99 -3.29
CA PHE A 159 2.73 6.32 -1.86
C PHE A 159 1.58 7.29 -1.69
N THR A 160 0.64 7.02 -0.78
CA THR A 160 -0.60 7.82 -0.59
C THR A 160 -0.70 8.51 0.77
N ARG A 161 0.14 8.10 1.74
CA ARG A 161 0.10 8.54 3.14
C ARG A 161 1.39 9.25 3.56
N VAL A 162 1.92 10.11 2.69
CA VAL A 162 3.19 10.80 2.91
C VAL A 162 2.95 12.21 3.45
N ARG A 163 3.56 12.54 4.58
CA ARG A 163 3.58 13.90 5.16
C ARG A 163 4.72 14.73 4.55
N ASP A 164 4.70 16.04 4.77
CA ASP A 164 5.75 16.95 4.24
C ASP A 164 7.17 16.60 4.72
N ASN A 165 7.32 16.00 5.90
CA ASN A 165 8.61 15.56 6.45
C ASN A 165 9.15 14.24 5.86
N ILE A 166 8.56 13.76 4.76
CA ILE A 166 9.02 12.65 3.92
C ILE A 166 9.46 11.42 4.72
N GLU A 167 8.47 10.67 5.16
CA GLU A 167 8.67 9.30 5.63
C GLU A 167 8.55 8.34 4.43
N THR A 168 9.66 7.90 3.85
CA THR A 168 9.66 6.79 2.86
C THR A 168 9.31 5.44 3.48
N SER A 169 9.06 5.41 4.80
CA SER A 169 8.67 4.25 5.57
C SER A 169 7.27 3.71 5.25
N LYS A 170 6.48 4.34 4.36
CA LYS A 170 5.08 3.93 4.12
C LYS A 170 4.77 3.79 2.63
N PRO A 171 5.29 2.78 1.92
CA PRO A 171 4.85 2.53 0.54
C PRO A 171 3.42 1.98 0.54
N ILE A 172 2.60 2.38 -0.43
CA ILE A 172 1.25 1.82 -0.62
C ILE A 172 1.06 1.56 -2.11
N CYS A 173 1.17 0.27 -2.46
CA CYS A 173 1.19 -0.34 -3.79
C CYS A 173 2.52 -0.23 -4.55
N ILE A 174 3.06 -1.40 -4.90
CA ILE A 174 4.17 -1.56 -5.84
C ILE A 174 3.68 -2.44 -6.99
N LEU A 175 3.91 -1.99 -8.22
CA LEU A 175 3.83 -2.82 -9.41
C LEU A 175 5.22 -3.25 -9.83
N LYS A 176 5.41 -4.54 -10.07
CA LYS A 176 6.66 -5.05 -10.64
C LYS A 176 6.37 -5.83 -11.91
N LYS A 177 7.07 -5.47 -12.99
CA LYS A 177 7.12 -6.33 -14.18
C LYS A 177 8.13 -7.44 -13.96
N MET A 178 7.76 -8.66 -14.34
CA MET A 178 8.70 -9.78 -14.34
C MET A 178 9.62 -9.75 -15.56
N PRO A 179 10.90 -10.13 -15.39
CA PRO A 179 11.77 -10.40 -16.54
C PRO A 179 11.12 -11.40 -17.50
N ASP A 180 11.33 -11.17 -18.80
CA ASP A 180 11.03 -12.13 -19.88
C ASP A 180 9.57 -12.62 -19.93
N SER A 181 8.64 -11.89 -19.30
CA SER A 181 7.21 -12.21 -19.34
C SER A 181 6.34 -10.95 -19.29
N GLN A 182 5.09 -11.13 -19.73
CA GLN A 182 4.05 -10.11 -19.76
C GLN A 182 3.24 -10.09 -18.45
N ARG A 183 3.94 -10.21 -17.32
CA ARG A 183 3.35 -10.36 -15.99
C ARG A 183 3.68 -9.20 -15.09
N ILE A 184 2.71 -8.80 -14.27
CA ILE A 184 2.88 -7.80 -13.21
C ILE A 184 2.53 -8.42 -11.86
N PHE A 185 3.39 -8.21 -10.88
CA PHE A 185 3.09 -8.45 -9.47
C PHE A 185 2.59 -7.16 -8.83
N CYS A 186 1.46 -7.27 -8.12
CA CYS A 186 0.94 -6.20 -7.27
C CYS A 186 1.25 -6.52 -5.82
N ILE A 187 1.96 -5.61 -5.16
CA ILE A 187 2.44 -5.79 -3.79
C ILE A 187 1.86 -4.70 -2.92
N PHE A 188 1.22 -5.10 -1.84
CA PHE A 188 0.83 -4.22 -0.75
C PHE A 188 1.69 -4.49 0.48
N GLY A 189 2.09 -3.42 1.14
CA GLY A 189 2.76 -3.49 2.42
C GLY A 189 2.94 -2.12 3.01
N GLN A 190 3.81 -2.03 4.02
CA GLN A 190 4.33 -0.79 4.60
C GLN A 190 5.70 -1.10 5.24
N MET A 191 6.55 -0.12 5.50
CA MET A 191 7.71 -0.36 6.38
C MET A 191 7.24 -0.30 7.83
N VAL A 192 7.72 -1.22 8.64
CA VAL A 192 7.49 -1.29 10.09
C VAL A 192 8.83 -1.30 10.79
N GLU A 193 8.91 -0.65 11.96
CA GLU A 193 10.09 -0.78 12.82
C GLU A 193 10.21 -2.23 13.28
N LYS A 194 11.38 -2.84 13.05
CA LYS A 194 11.70 -4.15 13.58
C LYS A 194 11.86 -4.00 15.08
N ILE A 195 10.90 -4.52 15.83
CA ILE A 195 11.01 -4.63 17.28
C ILE A 195 12.06 -5.71 17.54
N SER A 196 13.30 -5.32 17.77
CA SER A 196 14.33 -6.21 18.30
C SER A 196 13.89 -6.60 19.70
N THR A 197 13.30 -7.80 19.84
CA THR A 197 13.14 -8.42 21.15
C THR A 197 14.55 -8.67 21.65
N VAL A 198 15.04 -7.77 22.50
CA VAL A 198 16.24 -8.03 23.30
C VAL A 198 15.85 -9.21 24.16
N SER A 199 16.22 -10.41 23.73
CA SER A 199 16.23 -11.58 24.59
C SER A 199 17.16 -11.22 25.73
N GLN A 200 16.58 -10.82 26.87
CA GLN A 200 17.31 -10.60 28.11
C GLN A 200 17.99 -11.92 28.42
N GLY A 201 19.25 -12.05 28.01
CA GLY A 201 20.14 -13.04 28.58
C GLY A 201 20.21 -12.72 30.05
N ASN A 202 19.70 -13.62 30.89
CA ASN A 202 19.88 -13.60 32.34
C ASN A 202 21.38 -13.58 32.65
N THR A 203 22.00 -12.40 32.67
CA THR A 203 23.23 -12.18 33.42
C THR A 203 22.81 -11.86 34.85
N ASN A 204 22.80 -12.91 35.68
CA ASN A 204 22.76 -12.82 37.12
C ASN A 204 23.92 -11.97 37.63
N ARG A 205 23.75 -10.66 37.71
CA ARG A 205 24.57 -9.73 38.51
C ARG A 205 23.65 -8.65 39.07
N GLN A 206 22.81 -9.07 40.00
CA GLN A 206 22.11 -8.18 40.91
C GLN A 206 22.60 -8.54 42.31
N GLN A 207 23.72 -7.94 42.70
CA GLN A 207 24.08 -7.78 44.10
C GLN A 207 24.66 -6.38 44.25
N ASP A 208 24.08 -5.68 45.22
CA ASP A 208 24.64 -4.55 45.97
C ASP A 208 24.64 -3.17 45.30
N VAL A 209 23.47 -2.52 45.21
CA VAL A 209 23.30 -1.09 45.57
C VAL A 209 21.85 -0.85 46.00
N GLU A 210 21.53 -1.18 47.25
CA GLU A 210 20.36 -0.65 47.97
C GLU A 210 20.89 0.28 49.07
N SER A 211 20.89 1.59 48.85
CA SER A 211 20.62 2.56 49.92
C SER A 211 20.40 3.97 49.37
N ALA A 212 19.29 4.54 49.85
CA ALA A 212 18.96 5.96 49.92
C ALA A 212 18.81 6.73 48.60
N TYR A 213 17.57 6.78 48.08
CA TYR A 213 16.94 8.06 47.68
C TYR A 213 15.42 7.92 47.80
N GLU A 214 14.85 8.70 48.72
CA GLU A 214 13.41 8.91 48.88
C GLU A 214 12.90 9.89 47.81
N ASP A 215 11.74 9.54 47.23
CA ASP A 215 10.67 10.37 46.68
C ASP A 215 10.99 11.68 45.94
N THR A 216 10.99 11.61 44.61
CA THR A 216 10.25 12.59 43.78
C THR A 216 9.64 11.90 42.56
N VAL A 217 8.32 12.04 42.37
CA VAL A 217 7.55 11.47 41.25
C VAL A 217 8.00 12.02 39.88
N GLU A 218 8.68 13.18 39.86
CA GLU A 218 9.19 13.81 38.64
C GLU A 218 10.39 13.07 38.00
N ASP A 219 11.18 12.32 38.78
CA ASP A 219 12.37 11.64 38.23
C ASP A 219 12.06 10.33 37.51
N GLN A 220 10.92 9.68 37.79
CA GLN A 220 10.51 8.48 37.05
C GLN A 220 10.11 8.80 35.60
N ASP A 221 9.46 9.94 35.36
CA ASP A 221 9.12 10.38 34.01
C ASP A 221 10.35 10.88 33.26
N ARG A 222 11.30 11.53 33.96
CA ARG A 222 12.58 11.94 33.39
C ARG A 222 13.44 10.75 32.96
N MET A 223 13.46 9.67 33.76
CA MET A 223 14.09 8.40 33.41
C MET A 223 13.43 7.73 32.21
N LYS A 224 12.10 7.75 32.08
CA LYS A 224 11.40 7.24 30.88
C LYS A 224 11.75 8.04 29.61
N TYR A 225 11.95 9.35 29.71
CA TYR A 225 12.40 10.17 28.58
C TYR A 225 13.86 9.88 28.19
N LEU A 226 14.76 9.70 29.16
CA LEU A 226 16.17 9.34 28.91
C LEU A 226 16.34 7.91 28.35
N LEU A 227 15.47 6.98 28.77
CA LEU A 227 15.43 5.62 28.21
C LEU A 227 14.89 5.59 26.77
N LYS A 228 14.03 6.54 26.37
CA LYS A 228 13.60 6.71 24.97
C LYS A 228 14.68 7.36 24.09
N SER A 229 15.50 8.26 24.63
CA SER A 229 16.50 8.98 23.82
C SER A 229 17.73 8.16 23.44
N ASN A 230 17.95 6.98 24.05
CA ASN A 230 19.06 6.07 23.72
C ASN A 230 18.64 4.85 22.89
N GLN A 231 17.40 4.79 22.41
CA GLN A 231 17.02 3.74 21.47
C GLN A 231 17.66 4.05 20.11
N VAL A 232 18.64 3.21 19.73
CA VAL A 232 19.14 3.17 18.36
C VAL A 232 17.90 3.02 17.45
N PRO A 233 17.73 3.88 16.43
CA PRO A 233 16.59 3.79 15.53
C PRO A 233 16.44 2.34 15.04
N GLY A 234 15.28 1.74 15.33
CA GLY A 234 15.02 0.35 14.97
C GLY A 234 15.21 0.15 13.46
N GLU A 235 15.81 -0.96 13.07
CA GLU A 235 15.96 -1.32 11.66
C GLU A 235 14.55 -1.40 11.03
N MET A 236 14.27 -0.59 10.00
CA MET A 236 12.98 -0.63 9.32
C MET A 236 12.90 -1.86 8.40
N GLN A 237 11.86 -2.68 8.54
CA GLN A 237 11.61 -3.83 7.70
C GLN A 237 10.34 -3.63 6.88
N PHE A 238 10.35 -4.01 5.60
CA PHE A 238 9.14 -4.04 4.81
C PHE A 238 8.24 -5.20 5.24
N LYS A 239 6.99 -4.89 5.63
CA LYS A 239 5.97 -5.89 5.96
C LYS A 239 4.97 -6.00 4.81
N PHE A 240 4.95 -7.16 4.18
CA PHE A 240 3.93 -7.50 3.18
C PHE A 240 2.58 -7.72 3.84
N PHE A 241 1.54 -7.15 3.23
CA PHE A 241 0.16 -7.47 3.55
C PHE A 241 -0.44 -8.44 2.54
N LYS A 242 -0.07 -8.28 1.27
CA LYS A 242 -0.44 -9.18 0.19
C LYS A 242 0.54 -9.04 -0.97
N ASN A 243 0.89 -10.17 -1.56
CA ASN A 243 1.62 -10.23 -2.82
C ASN A 243 0.76 -11.05 -3.78
N GLN A 244 0.22 -10.41 -4.81
CA GLN A 244 -0.64 -11.06 -5.78
C GLN A 244 0.02 -11.01 -7.15
N GLU A 245 0.28 -12.19 -7.71
CA GLU A 245 0.62 -12.31 -9.12
C GLU A 245 -0.64 -12.03 -9.95
N ILE A 246 -0.53 -11.10 -10.91
CA ILE A 246 -1.50 -11.02 -12.01
C ILE A 246 -0.99 -12.00 -13.06
N PRO A 247 -1.70 -13.13 -13.27
CA PRO A 247 -1.23 -14.15 -14.20
C PRO A 247 -1.10 -13.59 -15.61
N GLU A 248 -0.25 -14.25 -16.39
CA GLU A 248 -0.02 -13.94 -17.80
C GLU A 248 -1.36 -13.94 -18.55
N PHE A 249 -1.78 -12.78 -19.02
CA PHE A 249 -2.82 -12.74 -20.01
C PHE A 249 -2.14 -13.06 -21.33
N PHE A 250 -2.14 -14.34 -21.69
CA PHE A 250 -1.90 -14.72 -23.06
C PHE A 250 -2.71 -13.77 -23.95
N TYR A 251 -2.06 -13.26 -25.00
CA TYR A 251 -2.77 -12.81 -26.20
C TYR A 251 -3.92 -13.78 -26.41
N ASN A 252 -5.12 -13.25 -26.59
CA ASN A 252 -6.23 -14.12 -26.87
C ASN A 252 -5.95 -14.74 -28.24
N LEU A 253 -5.49 -15.99 -28.27
CA LEU A 253 -5.07 -16.68 -29.49
C LEU A 253 -6.19 -16.74 -30.54
N ASP A 254 -7.44 -16.61 -30.08
CA ASP A 254 -8.63 -16.65 -30.90
C ASP A 254 -9.04 -15.27 -31.44
N THR A 255 -8.76 -14.17 -30.72
CA THR A 255 -9.17 -12.81 -31.13
C THR A 255 -8.03 -11.92 -31.58
N ASP A 256 -6.83 -12.16 -31.09
CA ASP A 256 -5.65 -11.45 -31.51
C ASP A 256 -5.11 -12.20 -32.72
N GLN A 257 -5.06 -11.57 -33.90
CA GLN A 257 -4.66 -12.17 -35.19
C GLN A 257 -3.17 -12.61 -35.24
N TYR A 258 -2.57 -12.99 -34.12
CA TYR A 258 -1.19 -13.43 -34.00
C TYR A 258 -1.10 -14.95 -34.04
N LEU A 259 -1.66 -15.54 -35.10
CA LEU A 259 -1.81 -16.98 -35.29
C LEU A 259 -0.49 -17.76 -35.50
N LYS A 260 0.69 -17.13 -35.44
CA LYS A 260 1.94 -17.85 -35.77
C LYS A 260 3.14 -17.70 -34.83
N GLN A 261 3.20 -16.78 -33.87
CA GLN A 261 4.37 -16.67 -32.95
C GLN A 261 4.17 -15.75 -31.72
N PRO A 262 3.21 -16.04 -30.81
CA PRO A 262 2.92 -15.19 -29.64
C PRO A 262 4.14 -15.01 -28.70
N GLN A 263 4.91 -16.08 -28.50
CA GLN A 263 6.10 -16.05 -27.62
C GLN A 263 7.23 -15.18 -28.19
N GLN A 264 7.46 -15.19 -29.51
CA GLN A 264 8.53 -14.40 -30.11
C GLN A 264 8.20 -12.90 -30.10
N LYS A 265 6.92 -12.52 -30.22
CA LYS A 265 6.52 -11.12 -30.12
C LYS A 265 6.46 -10.62 -28.67
N ALA A 266 6.04 -11.45 -27.71
CA ALA A 266 6.18 -11.15 -26.28
C ALA A 266 7.66 -10.93 -25.88
N GLN A 267 8.59 -11.66 -26.51
CA GLN A 267 10.03 -11.45 -26.38
C GLN A 267 10.52 -10.20 -27.12
N GLN A 268 9.90 -9.82 -28.25
CA GLN A 268 10.23 -8.57 -28.96
C GLN A 268 9.72 -7.32 -28.23
N GLU A 269 8.57 -7.40 -27.57
CA GLU A 269 7.95 -6.31 -26.81
C GLU A 269 8.17 -6.54 -25.32
N ASP A 270 9.38 -6.27 -24.80
CA ASP A 270 9.71 -6.39 -23.37
C ASP A 270 9.09 -5.27 -22.50
N PHE A 271 7.79 -5.01 -22.67
CA PHE A 271 7.03 -4.05 -21.88
C PHE A 271 5.62 -4.52 -21.59
N VAL A 272 5.05 -4.02 -20.49
CA VAL A 272 3.64 -4.19 -20.12
C VAL A 272 3.03 -2.81 -19.91
N ASP A 273 1.95 -2.52 -20.63
CA ASP A 273 1.08 -1.37 -20.34
C ASP A 273 0.10 -1.72 -19.22
N PHE A 274 -0.15 -0.77 -18.34
CA PHE A 274 -1.11 -0.93 -17.25
C PHE A 274 -2.01 0.29 -17.11
N ASN A 275 -3.24 0.04 -16.69
CA ASN A 275 -4.21 1.01 -16.22
C ASN A 275 -4.63 0.62 -14.80
N MET A 276 -4.43 1.53 -13.86
CA MET A 276 -4.64 1.30 -12.45
C MET A 276 -5.59 2.34 -11.88
N VAL A 277 -6.48 1.89 -10.99
CA VAL A 277 -7.23 2.73 -10.07
C VAL A 277 -6.91 2.29 -8.66
N LEU A 278 -6.27 3.16 -7.88
CA LEU A 278 -6.03 2.96 -6.45
C LEU A 278 -6.91 3.92 -5.66
N ILE A 279 -7.63 3.40 -4.68
CA ILE A 279 -8.42 4.21 -3.74
C ILE A 279 -7.89 3.95 -2.34
N ASP A 280 -7.37 4.99 -1.71
CA ASP A 280 -7.00 4.99 -0.29
C ASP A 280 -8.04 5.81 0.46
N ASN A 281 -8.78 5.17 1.35
CA ASN A 281 -9.86 5.83 2.08
C ASN A 281 -9.40 6.53 3.37
N GLY A 282 -8.11 6.45 3.68
CA GLY A 282 -7.50 7.06 4.86
C GLY A 282 -7.76 6.37 6.19
N ASP A 283 -8.57 5.32 6.22
CA ASP A 283 -8.78 4.46 7.39
C ASP A 283 -7.87 3.22 7.34
N ASP A 284 -8.42 2.03 7.57
CA ASP A 284 -7.73 0.77 7.44
C ASP A 284 -7.72 0.18 6.02
N ARG A 285 -8.47 0.74 5.06
CA ARG A 285 -8.64 0.14 3.73
C ARG A 285 -7.95 0.85 2.57
N VAL A 286 -7.28 0.06 1.76
CA VAL A 286 -6.80 0.48 0.44
C VAL A 286 -7.28 -0.53 -0.59
N CYS A 287 -7.79 -0.01 -1.69
CA CYS A 287 -8.43 -0.78 -2.73
C CYS A 287 -7.75 -0.49 -4.05
N LEU A 288 -7.60 -1.51 -4.87
CA LEU A 288 -6.84 -1.44 -6.09
C LEU A 288 -7.54 -2.22 -7.17
N GLN A 289 -7.71 -1.58 -8.30
CA GLN A 289 -8.04 -2.22 -9.55
C GLN A 289 -6.88 -2.03 -10.51
N VAL A 290 -6.35 -3.13 -11.05
CA VAL A 290 -5.33 -3.09 -12.10
C VAL A 290 -5.86 -3.83 -13.32
N GLY A 291 -5.91 -3.15 -14.45
CA GLY A 291 -6.14 -3.73 -15.76
C GLY A 291 -4.87 -3.66 -16.59
N LEU A 292 -4.50 -4.77 -17.24
CA LEU A 292 -3.47 -4.78 -18.28
C LEU A 292 -4.08 -4.60 -19.67
N ASN A 293 -5.37 -4.92 -19.83
CA ASN A 293 -6.17 -4.72 -21.03
C ASN A 293 -7.64 -4.45 -20.65
N ASP A 294 -8.45 -4.04 -21.63
CA ASP A 294 -9.87 -3.68 -21.41
C ASP A 294 -10.75 -4.86 -20.93
N ARG A 295 -10.25 -6.09 -21.05
CA ARG A 295 -11.02 -7.31 -20.81
C ARG A 295 -10.81 -7.92 -19.42
N LYS A 296 -9.67 -7.68 -18.77
CA LYS A 296 -9.32 -8.33 -17.50
C LYS A 296 -8.78 -7.33 -16.48
N THR A 297 -9.53 -7.19 -15.40
CA THR A 297 -9.21 -6.34 -14.24
C THR A 297 -9.07 -7.21 -13.01
N LEU A 298 -7.98 -7.04 -12.25
CA LEU A 298 -7.83 -7.60 -10.92
C LEU A 298 -8.27 -6.56 -9.88
N ASN A 299 -9.11 -6.97 -8.93
CA ASN A 299 -9.57 -6.14 -7.83
C ASN A 299 -9.02 -6.67 -6.49
N LEU A 300 -8.28 -5.85 -5.76
CA LEU A 300 -7.67 -6.18 -4.47
C LEU A 300 -8.13 -5.21 -3.38
N ILE A 301 -8.35 -5.72 -2.17
CA ILE A 301 -8.62 -4.91 -0.98
C ILE A 301 -7.69 -5.34 0.14
N CYS A 302 -7.01 -4.37 0.74
CA CYS A 302 -6.17 -4.54 1.93
C CYS A 302 -6.76 -3.75 3.11
N GLN A 303 -6.97 -4.40 4.26
CA GLN A 303 -7.62 -3.84 5.46
C GLN A 303 -6.67 -3.77 6.68
N MET A 304 -5.41 -3.39 6.46
CA MET A 304 -4.35 -3.50 7.48
C MET A 304 -3.64 -2.18 7.76
N TYR A 305 -4.10 -1.08 7.16
CA TYR A 305 -3.39 0.20 7.23
C TYR A 305 -3.76 1.00 8.47
N MET A 306 -2.82 1.76 9.02
CA MET A 306 -3.09 2.66 10.14
C MET A 306 -3.81 3.92 9.67
N PRO A 307 -4.97 4.29 10.25
CA PRO A 307 -5.65 5.53 9.89
C PRO A 307 -4.73 6.75 9.95
N ILE A 308 -4.92 7.68 9.02
CA ILE A 308 -4.14 8.93 8.96
C ILE A 308 -5.08 10.13 8.98
N PHE A 309 -4.75 11.11 9.82
CA PHE A 309 -5.58 12.30 10.02
C PHE A 309 -4.95 13.57 9.46
N ASP A 310 -3.65 13.52 9.15
CA ASP A 310 -2.94 14.64 8.56
C ASP A 310 -3.16 14.70 7.05
N ALA A 311 -2.97 15.88 6.49
CA ALA A 311 -2.92 16.05 5.05
C ALA A 311 -1.72 15.28 4.47
N THR A 312 -1.95 14.59 3.34
CA THR A 312 -0.96 13.72 2.70
C THR A 312 -0.68 14.16 1.28
N LYS A 313 0.49 13.77 0.76
CA LYS A 313 0.86 13.89 -0.64
C LYS A 313 0.90 12.51 -1.29
N VAL A 314 0.71 12.51 -2.62
CA VAL A 314 0.86 11.30 -3.43
C VAL A 314 2.22 11.32 -4.12
N LEU A 315 2.98 10.23 -4.00
CA LEU A 315 4.27 10.09 -4.64
C LEU A 315 4.27 8.91 -5.61
N PHE A 316 5.04 9.05 -6.68
CA PHE A 316 5.26 8.01 -7.68
C PHE A 316 6.76 7.81 -7.87
N ALA A 317 7.24 6.58 -7.80
CA ALA A 317 8.66 6.30 -8.00
C ALA A 317 8.90 5.15 -8.97
N GLY A 318 10.02 5.21 -9.69
CA GLY A 318 10.44 4.18 -10.65
C GLY A 318 11.79 3.59 -10.25
N LYS A 319 11.85 2.26 -10.07
CA LYS A 319 13.14 1.55 -9.97
C LYS A 319 13.51 0.98 -11.33
N THR A 320 14.75 1.23 -11.71
CA THR A 320 15.45 0.44 -12.71
C THR A 320 16.63 -0.26 -12.02
N LYS A 321 16.70 -1.58 -12.12
CA LYS A 321 17.84 -2.32 -11.57
C LYS A 321 19.07 -2.01 -12.44
N LEU A 322 20.03 -1.26 -11.88
CA LEU A 322 21.37 -1.15 -12.42
C LEU A 322 22.10 -2.46 -12.12
N PHE A 323 21.94 -3.47 -12.98
CA PHE A 323 22.88 -4.58 -12.96
C PHE A 323 24.20 -4.13 -13.59
N SER A 324 25.23 -4.09 -12.74
CA SER A 324 26.63 -4.47 -12.98
C SER A 324 27.18 -4.38 -14.42
N SER A 325 28.06 -3.39 -14.64
CA SER A 325 29.27 -3.37 -15.50
C SER A 325 29.24 -3.82 -16.97
N SER A 326 28.23 -4.51 -17.50
CA SER A 326 28.17 -4.80 -18.94
C SER A 326 27.58 -3.59 -19.67
N PHE A 327 28.47 -2.83 -20.31
CA PHE A 327 28.14 -1.90 -21.38
C PHE A 327 27.23 -2.61 -22.39
N ILE A 328 25.93 -2.29 -22.38
CA ILE A 328 24.98 -2.19 -23.51
C ILE A 328 23.56 -2.21 -22.92
N GLY A 329 23.01 -1.01 -22.73
CA GLY A 329 21.58 -0.67 -22.75
C GLY A 329 20.54 -1.65 -22.19
N SER A 330 20.58 -2.03 -20.91
CA SER A 330 19.41 -2.68 -20.30
C SER A 330 18.23 -1.70 -20.27
N GLY A 331 17.29 -1.88 -21.20
CA GLY A 331 16.14 -1.01 -21.48
C GLY A 331 15.06 -0.98 -20.39
N HIS A 332 15.43 -1.26 -19.14
CA HIS A 332 14.53 -1.22 -18.00
C HIS A 332 14.12 0.22 -17.71
N ALA A 333 12.81 0.47 -17.68
CA ALA A 333 12.26 1.80 -17.56
C ALA A 333 10.82 1.74 -17.09
N THR A 334 10.40 2.74 -16.32
CA THR A 334 8.99 3.00 -16.06
C THR A 334 8.60 4.29 -16.76
N TYR A 335 7.60 4.22 -17.62
CA TYR A 335 7.00 5.42 -18.22
C TYR A 335 5.64 5.67 -17.61
N LEU A 336 5.46 6.84 -17.02
CA LEU A 336 4.19 7.31 -16.50
C LEU A 336 3.48 8.10 -17.59
N LYS A 337 2.35 7.61 -18.07
CA LYS A 337 1.61 8.23 -19.19
C LYS A 337 0.61 9.24 -18.69
N GLU A 338 -0.30 8.80 -17.82
CA GLU A 338 -1.35 9.65 -17.27
C GLU A 338 -1.45 9.44 -15.76
N VAL A 339 -1.71 10.51 -15.02
CA VAL A 339 -2.06 10.49 -13.60
C VAL A 339 -3.28 11.36 -13.38
N SER A 340 -4.27 10.85 -12.66
CA SER A 340 -5.36 11.64 -12.13
C SER A 340 -5.54 11.33 -10.64
N VAL A 341 -5.26 12.31 -9.78
CA VAL A 341 -5.49 12.21 -8.34
C VAL A 341 -6.67 13.10 -7.98
N LYS A 342 -7.68 12.53 -7.33
CA LYS A 342 -8.91 13.25 -6.97
C LYS A 342 -9.30 12.93 -5.53
N GLN A 343 -9.64 13.97 -4.77
CA GLN A 343 -10.35 13.78 -3.51
C GLN A 343 -11.82 13.38 -3.80
N ILE A 344 -12.29 12.31 -3.17
CA ILE A 344 -13.67 11.83 -3.26
C ILE A 344 -14.25 11.65 -1.86
N GLN A 345 -15.58 11.70 -1.75
CA GLN A 345 -16.22 11.33 -0.48
C GLN A 345 -16.02 9.83 -0.23
N ARG A 346 -15.79 9.45 1.03
CA ARG A 346 -15.55 8.05 1.39
C ARG A 346 -16.71 7.13 1.01
N GLN A 347 -17.95 7.61 1.07
CA GLN A 347 -19.13 6.86 0.66
C GLN A 347 -19.22 6.60 -0.85
N ASP A 348 -18.56 7.43 -1.66
CA ASP A 348 -18.53 7.25 -3.11
C ASP A 348 -17.56 6.13 -3.52
N TYR A 349 -16.70 5.66 -2.61
CA TYR A 349 -15.77 4.55 -2.82
C TYR A 349 -16.42 3.33 -3.51
N PHE A 350 -17.62 2.92 -3.09
CA PHE A 350 -18.34 1.79 -3.70
C PHE A 350 -19.08 2.19 -4.99
N LYS A 351 -19.35 3.48 -5.18
CA LYS A 351 -20.06 4.01 -6.34
C LYS A 351 -19.13 4.36 -7.51
N THR A 352 -17.87 4.68 -7.24
CA THR A 352 -16.89 5.14 -8.24
C THR A 352 -16.43 4.05 -9.21
N GLY A 353 -17.03 2.85 -9.18
CA GLY A 353 -16.92 1.92 -10.28
C GLY A 353 -15.69 1.03 -10.23
N LEU A 354 -15.23 0.64 -9.04
CA LEU A 354 -14.56 -0.66 -8.92
C LEU A 354 -15.60 -1.69 -9.37
N LYS A 355 -15.50 -2.08 -10.66
CA LYS A 355 -16.46 -2.97 -11.33
C LYS A 355 -16.82 -4.11 -10.39
N GLU A 356 -18.13 -4.39 -10.25
CA GLU A 356 -18.65 -5.54 -9.52
C GLU A 356 -17.84 -6.77 -9.93
N GLY A 357 -17.03 -7.25 -9.00
CA GLY A 357 -16.07 -8.31 -9.22
C GLY A 357 -15.64 -8.81 -7.87
N HIS A 358 -15.28 -10.10 -7.80
CA HIS A 358 -14.77 -10.69 -6.56
C HIS A 358 -13.54 -9.92 -6.11
N PHE A 359 -13.67 -9.16 -5.02
CA PHE A 359 -12.53 -8.59 -4.34
C PHE A 359 -11.84 -9.71 -3.59
N GLU A 360 -10.59 -9.98 -3.97
CA GLU A 360 -9.78 -10.83 -3.14
C GLU A 360 -9.27 -10.00 -1.96
N CYS A 361 -9.88 -10.22 -0.80
CA CYS A 361 -9.35 -9.70 0.45
C CYS A 361 -7.90 -10.17 0.64
N CYS A 362 -7.07 -9.34 1.26
CA CYS A 362 -5.85 -9.81 1.91
C CYS A 362 -6.25 -10.73 3.07
N ASN A 363 -6.55 -12.00 2.77
CA ASN A 363 -6.68 -13.01 3.80
C ASN A 363 -5.32 -13.18 4.45
N THR A 364 -5.30 -13.03 5.76
CA THR A 364 -4.13 -13.09 6.64
C THR A 364 -3.38 -14.40 6.45
N PHE A 365 -2.08 -14.30 6.15
CA PHE A 365 -1.13 -15.42 6.29
C PHE A 365 -0.88 -15.76 7.75
#